data_AF-A0A7I8DVT8-F1
#
_entry.id   AF-A0A7I8DVT8-F1
#
_cell.length_a   1.000
_cell.length_b   1.000
_cell.length_c   1.000
_cell.angle_alpha   90.00
_cell.angle_beta   90.00
_cell.angle_gamma   90.00
#
_symmetry.space_group_name_H-M   'P 1'
#
loop_
_entity.id
_entity.type
_entity.pdbx_description
1 polymer ?
#
loop_
_entity_poly.entity_id
_entity_poly.type
_entity_poly.pdbx_seq_one_letter_code
_entity_poly.pdbx_strand_id
1 'polypeptide(L)'
;MKCKYCGVEIGNSLECHLCGHKQIGKTTCPVCSKLIYPYQEYCSNCGSPTIYRKSEPIKKVTPDTSVHSEASHNYHTVSESYDYKKNAYDYKKPFKDLNKYVPIQKNKKTFNHPNVRKNKRIVKIIIGIIVAFNLIIPIAGAIIGIIGDSLETSETTSFDDSGNSSLTDFNIQQDTSRSDYNYNFQKNSGGVYIYQNHLYLATGDQLLKYDSTLENKEVLEEGSCDHLYVDDRGYFYLQYGDLIFADHQNNKKTLLNDAYDCYVLDQSIFYIQNDNLYCLTIDDQMNKVDNKKIKENVNHFSIDDQSQRILYENLNYKNQLIDFNGNVLKKDVDSYDDCYFSNGLLYYRTYQGIYYVDLDTQEEKGLKEVDNIYRFALARDEANQQDIAYVESFDDQLDAYVGDEQYAIYDDARDYFVAGQYVVFYAYDDDYSQHYFIGNSEGMYTSIGE
;
A
#
# COMPACT_ATOMS: atom_id res chain seq x y z
N MET A 1 1.17 31.15 -18.73
CA MET A 1 1.83 31.13 -17.40
C MET A 1 3.28 30.68 -17.56
N LYS A 2 4.16 30.99 -16.59
CA LYS A 2 5.55 30.50 -16.58
C LYS A 2 5.73 29.49 -15.45
N CYS A 3 6.55 28.47 -15.68
CA CYS A 3 6.87 27.48 -14.66
C CYS A 3 7.66 28.12 -13.51
N LYS A 4 7.15 28.02 -12.28
CA LYS A 4 7.86 28.52 -11.08
C LYS A 4 9.21 27.85 -10.84
N TYR A 5 9.36 26.60 -11.28
CA TYR A 5 10.57 25.82 -11.07
C TYR A 5 11.65 26.09 -12.13
N CYS A 6 11.29 26.05 -13.41
CA CYS A 6 12.27 26.16 -14.51
C CYS A 6 12.11 27.41 -15.39
N GLY A 7 11.16 28.30 -15.10
CA GLY A 7 10.98 29.59 -15.78
C GLY A 7 10.38 29.54 -17.20
N VAL A 8 10.18 28.35 -17.78
CA VAL A 8 9.68 28.18 -19.15
C VAL A 8 8.20 28.59 -19.28
N GLU A 9 7.79 29.13 -20.42
CA GLU A 9 6.37 29.40 -20.70
C GLU A 9 5.60 28.09 -20.94
N ILE A 10 4.52 27.88 -20.19
CA ILE A 10 3.73 26.63 -20.21
C ILE A 10 2.26 26.85 -20.57
N GLY A 11 1.89 28.03 -21.07
CA GLY A 11 0.50 28.32 -21.44
C GLY A 11 -0.46 28.18 -20.25
N ASN A 12 -1.56 27.42 -20.43
CA ASN A 12 -2.58 27.09 -19.43
C ASN A 12 -2.39 25.70 -18.79
N SER A 13 -1.25 25.03 -19.03
CA SER A 13 -0.97 23.71 -18.44
C SER A 13 -0.65 23.83 -16.94
N LEU A 14 -1.22 22.94 -16.12
CA LEU A 14 -0.86 22.80 -14.72
C LEU A 14 0.46 22.03 -14.55
N GLU A 15 0.85 21.23 -15.54
CA GLU A 15 2.12 20.50 -15.54
C GLU A 15 3.11 21.11 -16.52
N CYS A 16 4.35 21.31 -16.07
CA CYS A 16 5.41 21.80 -16.91
C CYS A 16 5.92 20.69 -17.86
N HIS A 17 5.66 20.83 -19.16
CA HIS A 17 6.11 19.87 -20.19
C HIS A 17 7.64 19.69 -20.27
N LEU A 18 8.43 20.60 -19.69
CA LEU A 18 9.89 20.52 -19.71
C LEU A 18 10.46 19.83 -18.47
N CYS A 19 9.91 20.09 -17.29
CA CYS A 19 10.49 19.64 -16.02
C CYS A 19 9.56 18.77 -15.18
N GLY A 20 8.36 18.42 -15.68
CA GLY A 20 7.36 17.60 -14.98
C GLY A 20 6.73 18.24 -13.74
N HIS A 21 7.13 19.46 -13.37
CA HIS A 21 6.64 20.10 -12.16
C HIS A 21 5.17 20.51 -12.32
N LYS A 22 4.29 19.89 -11.53
CA LYS A 22 2.88 20.25 -11.41
C LYS A 22 2.72 21.49 -10.52
N GLN A 23 2.30 22.59 -11.11
CA GLN A 23 1.93 23.81 -10.40
C GLN A 23 0.48 23.71 -9.97
N ILE A 24 0.26 23.49 -8.68
CA ILE A 24 -1.06 23.53 -8.06
C ILE A 24 -1.45 24.99 -7.88
N GLY A 25 -2.37 25.47 -8.73
CA GLY A 25 -2.96 26.80 -8.60
C GLY A 25 -4.03 26.79 -7.53
N LYS A 26 -3.76 27.41 -6.37
CA LYS A 26 -4.82 27.88 -5.49
C LYS A 26 -5.66 28.89 -6.28
N THR A 27 -6.93 28.58 -6.53
CA THR A 27 -7.85 29.49 -7.24
C THR A 27 -8.76 30.16 -6.22
N THR A 28 -9.32 31.32 -6.54
CA THR A 28 -10.32 31.99 -5.69
C THR A 28 -11.70 31.90 -6.33
N CYS A 29 -12.74 31.76 -5.51
CA CYS A 29 -14.12 31.78 -5.96
C CYS A 29 -14.40 33.14 -6.65
N PRO A 30 -14.92 33.18 -7.88
CA PRO A 30 -15.16 34.44 -8.59
C PRO A 30 -16.29 35.28 -7.97
N VAL A 31 -17.07 34.72 -7.05
CA VAL A 31 -18.21 35.38 -6.41
C VAL A 31 -17.85 35.95 -5.03
N CYS A 32 -17.17 35.17 -4.20
CA CYS A 32 -16.84 35.58 -2.83
C CYS A 32 -15.34 35.66 -2.53
N SER A 33 -14.49 35.43 -3.55
CA SER A 33 -13.02 35.48 -3.48
C SER A 33 -12.36 34.53 -2.48
N LYS A 34 -13.11 33.65 -1.80
CA LYS A 34 -12.57 32.61 -0.92
C LYS A 34 -11.70 31.65 -1.73
N LEU A 35 -10.59 31.20 -1.15
CA LEU A 35 -9.77 30.13 -1.71
C LEU A 35 -10.62 28.88 -1.95
N ILE A 36 -10.50 28.33 -3.15
CA ILE A 36 -11.16 27.09 -3.57
C ILE A 36 -10.09 26.08 -3.95
N TYR A 37 -10.34 24.83 -3.60
CA TYR A 37 -9.47 23.73 -3.99
C TYR A 37 -9.66 23.40 -5.47
N PRO A 38 -8.62 22.93 -6.17
CA PRO A 38 -8.77 22.37 -7.51
C PRO A 38 -9.83 21.26 -7.50
N TYR A 39 -10.70 21.22 -8.52
CA TYR A 39 -11.77 20.22 -8.68
C TYR A 39 -12.95 20.29 -7.69
N GLN A 40 -12.96 21.27 -6.78
CA GLN A 40 -14.14 21.55 -5.97
C GLN A 40 -15.31 21.94 -6.89
N GLU A 41 -16.44 21.23 -6.83
CA GLU A 41 -17.60 21.47 -7.72
C GLU A 41 -18.39 22.73 -7.33
N TYR A 42 -18.48 23.02 -6.03
CA TYR A 42 -19.19 24.18 -5.48
C TYR A 42 -18.38 24.89 -4.41
N CYS A 43 -18.40 26.22 -4.39
CA CYS A 43 -17.75 27.02 -3.36
C CYS A 43 -18.37 26.73 -1.98
N SER A 44 -17.56 26.28 -1.03
CA SER A 44 -17.97 25.95 0.33
C SER A 44 -18.55 27.12 1.13
N ASN A 45 -18.35 28.36 0.67
CA ASN A 45 -18.85 29.55 1.36
C ASN A 45 -20.14 30.12 0.76
N CYS A 46 -20.32 30.05 -0.57
CA CYS A 46 -21.45 30.70 -1.23
C CYS A 46 -22.29 29.76 -2.10
N GLY A 47 -21.95 28.47 -2.15
CA GLY A 47 -22.64 27.46 -2.94
C GLY A 47 -22.56 27.66 -4.46
N SER A 48 -21.84 28.68 -4.93
CA SER A 48 -21.71 28.94 -6.37
C SER A 48 -20.90 27.83 -7.04
N PRO A 49 -21.33 27.31 -8.20
CA PRO A 49 -20.58 26.30 -8.92
C PRO A 49 -19.21 26.85 -9.32
N THR A 50 -18.17 26.13 -8.94
CA THR A 50 -16.77 26.47 -9.19
C THR A 50 -16.22 25.77 -10.42
N ILE A 51 -17.00 24.83 -10.98
CA ILE A 51 -16.74 24.17 -12.27
C ILE A 51 -17.94 24.40 -13.18
N TYR A 52 -17.69 25.00 -14.34
CA TYR A 52 -18.75 25.26 -15.32
C TYR A 52 -19.02 24.01 -16.17
N ARG A 53 -20.04 23.23 -15.82
CA ARG A 53 -20.54 22.14 -16.68
C ARG A 53 -21.60 22.71 -17.62
N LYS A 54 -21.35 22.63 -18.92
CA LYS A 54 -22.26 23.12 -19.95
C LYS A 54 -23.40 22.12 -20.15
N SER A 55 -24.45 22.20 -19.34
CA SER A 55 -25.68 21.42 -19.53
C SER A 55 -26.55 22.11 -20.59
N GLU A 56 -26.59 21.50 -21.78
CA GLU A 56 -27.43 21.78 -22.94
C GLU A 56 -27.03 22.92 -23.91
N PRO A 57 -27.13 22.68 -25.24
CA PRO A 57 -26.96 23.72 -26.24
C PRO A 57 -28.16 24.66 -26.24
N ILE A 58 -27.91 25.93 -25.89
CA ILE A 58 -28.86 27.03 -26.06
C ILE A 58 -29.33 27.03 -27.53
N LYS A 59 -30.60 26.73 -27.78
CA LYS A 59 -31.25 27.03 -29.06
C LYS A 59 -31.12 28.53 -29.30
N LYS A 60 -30.54 28.93 -30.43
CA LYS A 60 -30.57 30.32 -30.91
C LYS A 60 -32.04 30.77 -30.96
N VAL A 61 -32.47 31.54 -29.97
CA VAL A 61 -33.64 32.40 -30.10
C VAL A 61 -33.13 33.69 -30.72
N THR A 62 -33.59 33.99 -31.93
CA THR A 62 -33.36 35.29 -32.57
C THR A 62 -34.15 36.33 -31.77
N PRO A 63 -33.52 37.33 -31.12
CA PRO A 63 -34.25 38.33 -30.36
C PRO A 63 -35.00 39.26 -31.33
N ASP A 64 -36.29 39.44 -31.10
CA ASP A 64 -37.07 40.54 -31.68
C ASP A 64 -36.62 41.84 -31.03
N THR A 65 -36.00 42.74 -31.79
CA THR A 65 -35.40 44.00 -31.30
C THR A 65 -36.42 45.14 -31.16
N SER A 66 -37.73 44.85 -31.05
CA SER A 66 -38.76 45.89 -31.00
C SER A 66 -39.06 46.46 -29.61
N VAL A 67 -38.44 45.96 -28.54
CA VAL A 67 -38.65 46.46 -27.18
C VAL A 67 -37.35 46.38 -26.40
N HIS A 68 -36.67 47.51 -26.19
CA HIS A 68 -36.16 47.98 -24.89
C HIS A 68 -35.46 49.34 -25.02
N SER A 69 -35.90 50.28 -24.18
CA SER A 69 -35.43 51.66 -24.01
C SER A 69 -34.14 51.75 -23.19
N GLU A 70 -33.34 52.78 -23.48
CA GLU A 70 -32.08 53.15 -22.83
C GLU A 70 -32.23 53.46 -21.33
N ALA A 71 -32.13 52.47 -20.44
CA ALA A 71 -31.80 52.69 -19.03
C ALA A 71 -31.45 51.40 -18.28
N SER A 72 -30.33 50.74 -18.62
CA SER A 72 -29.45 50.04 -17.65
C SER A 72 -28.27 49.39 -18.38
N HIS A 73 -27.20 50.16 -18.60
CA HIS A 73 -25.94 49.62 -19.09
C HIS A 73 -24.82 50.01 -18.12
N ASN A 74 -24.35 49.04 -17.33
CA ASN A 74 -22.98 49.02 -16.84
C ASN A 74 -22.22 48.02 -17.73
N TYR A 75 -21.49 48.52 -18.72
CA TYR A 75 -20.55 47.74 -19.51
C TYR A 75 -19.17 47.80 -18.89
N HIS A 76 -18.56 46.64 -18.65
CA HIS A 76 -17.15 46.47 -18.96
C HIS A 76 -16.97 45.24 -19.85
N THR A 77 -16.94 45.55 -21.15
CA THR A 77 -16.18 44.91 -22.24
C THR A 77 -16.04 43.39 -22.26
N VAL A 78 -16.90 42.79 -23.07
CA VAL A 78 -16.64 41.58 -23.86
C VAL A 78 -15.66 41.97 -24.97
N SER A 79 -14.55 41.25 -25.16
CA SER A 79 -13.83 41.25 -26.43
C SER A 79 -13.37 39.85 -26.82
N GLU A 80 -14.04 39.35 -27.87
CA GLU A 80 -13.51 38.56 -28.97
C GLU A 80 -13.17 37.08 -28.75
N SER A 81 -14.10 36.28 -29.27
CA SER A 81 -14.02 34.90 -29.69
C SER A 81 -12.90 34.63 -30.68
N TYR A 82 -12.03 33.66 -30.38
CA TYR A 82 -11.27 32.93 -31.39
C TYR A 82 -11.88 31.53 -31.62
N ASP A 83 -12.24 31.31 -32.87
CA ASP A 83 -12.76 30.09 -33.47
C ASP A 83 -11.66 29.02 -33.52
N TYR A 84 -11.84 27.87 -32.87
CA TYR A 84 -11.02 26.68 -33.10
C TYR A 84 -11.89 25.52 -33.59
N LYS A 85 -12.09 25.48 -34.91
CA LYS A 85 -12.33 24.24 -35.65
C LYS A 85 -11.03 23.44 -35.73
N LYS A 86 -10.91 22.36 -34.93
CA LYS A 86 -10.47 21.01 -35.34
C LYS A 86 -10.12 20.17 -34.11
N ASN A 87 -10.86 19.07 -33.97
CA ASN A 87 -10.63 17.99 -33.01
C ASN A 87 -9.28 17.31 -33.26
N ALA A 88 -8.49 17.09 -32.21
CA ALA A 88 -7.28 16.26 -32.24
C ALA A 88 -7.54 14.80 -31.81
N TYR A 89 -8.82 14.38 -31.75
CA TYR A 89 -9.22 12.97 -31.71
C TYR A 89 -9.52 12.49 -33.12
N ASP A 90 -8.49 12.31 -33.94
CA ASP A 90 -8.57 11.45 -35.13
C ASP A 90 -7.17 11.06 -35.61
N TYR A 91 -6.60 10.03 -34.99
CA TYR A 91 -5.60 9.16 -35.63
C TYR A 91 -5.78 7.73 -35.14
N LYS A 92 -6.75 7.02 -35.73
CA LYS A 92 -6.74 5.55 -35.83
C LYS A 92 -6.33 5.18 -37.26
N LYS A 93 -5.09 4.72 -37.48
CA LYS A 93 -4.71 3.57 -38.36
C LYS A 93 -3.18 3.32 -38.41
N PRO A 94 -2.73 2.11 -38.83
CA PRO A 94 -2.07 1.12 -37.98
C PRO A 94 -0.54 1.13 -38.09
N PHE A 95 0.15 0.77 -37.00
CA PHE A 95 1.58 0.49 -36.99
C PHE A 95 1.89 -0.85 -37.72
N LYS A 96 1.87 -0.81 -39.05
CA LYS A 96 2.64 -1.71 -39.90
C LYS A 96 3.42 -0.82 -40.86
N ASP A 97 4.72 -1.08 -40.99
CA ASP A 97 5.69 -0.45 -41.90
C ASP A 97 6.57 0.68 -41.37
N LEU A 98 7.18 0.50 -40.19
CA LEU A 98 8.47 1.15 -39.88
C LEU A 98 9.59 0.14 -39.63
N ASN A 99 9.73 -0.82 -40.55
CA ASN A 99 10.96 -1.58 -40.75
C ASN A 99 11.48 -1.23 -42.14
N LYS A 100 12.26 -0.14 -42.27
CA LYS A 100 13.16 0.10 -43.43
C LYS A 100 13.97 1.41 -43.29
N TYR A 101 15.29 1.24 -43.22
CA TYR A 101 16.40 2.20 -43.45
C TYR A 101 16.78 3.17 -42.31
N VAL A 102 17.99 3.22 -41.71
CA VAL A 102 19.31 2.49 -41.67
C VAL A 102 20.14 3.11 -40.50
N PRO A 103 21.40 2.73 -40.20
CA PRO A 103 21.98 1.48 -39.71
C PRO A 103 22.41 1.56 -38.23
N ILE A 104 22.57 0.39 -37.61
CA ILE A 104 23.42 0.21 -36.43
C ILE A 104 24.86 0.66 -36.78
N GLN A 105 25.33 1.75 -36.17
CA GLN A 105 26.76 1.92 -35.91
C GLN A 105 27.03 1.60 -34.45
N LYS A 106 27.56 0.39 -34.24
CA LYS A 106 28.35 0.03 -33.07
C LYS A 106 29.53 1.01 -32.99
N ASN A 107 29.42 2.03 -32.15
CA ASN A 107 30.57 2.77 -31.66
C ASN A 107 30.56 2.77 -30.14
N LYS A 108 31.42 1.90 -29.61
CA LYS A 108 31.92 1.93 -28.24
C LYS A 108 32.42 3.35 -27.95
N LYS A 109 31.68 4.10 -27.13
CA LYS A 109 32.26 5.14 -26.29
C LYS A 109 31.96 4.77 -24.85
N THR A 110 33.01 4.23 -24.25
CA THR A 110 33.23 4.02 -22.82
C THR A 110 32.77 5.24 -22.01
N PHE A 111 31.66 5.11 -21.29
CA PHE A 111 31.51 5.82 -20.03
C PHE A 111 32.23 5.01 -18.97
N ASN A 112 33.44 5.47 -18.64
CA ASN A 112 34.14 5.04 -17.44
C ASN A 112 33.30 5.47 -16.24
N HIS A 113 32.52 4.55 -15.67
CA HIS A 113 32.18 4.66 -14.26
C HIS A 113 33.47 4.41 -13.46
N PRO A 114 33.88 5.32 -12.56
CA PRO A 114 35.08 5.12 -11.77
C PRO A 114 34.93 3.86 -10.91
N ASN A 115 35.98 3.04 -10.94
CA ASN A 115 36.17 1.84 -10.13
C ASN A 115 35.81 2.09 -8.65
N VAL A 116 34.68 1.55 -8.18
CA VAL A 116 34.53 1.26 -6.74
C VAL A 116 35.16 -0.10 -6.49
N ARG A 117 36.45 -0.06 -6.15
CA ARG A 117 37.15 -1.15 -5.48
C ARG A 117 36.31 -1.64 -4.31
N LYS A 118 36.12 -2.96 -4.26
CA LYS A 118 35.78 -3.80 -3.11
C LYS A 118 36.05 -3.10 -1.77
N ASN A 119 35.00 -2.86 -0.98
CA ASN A 119 35.13 -2.70 0.46
C ASN A 119 33.93 -3.33 1.17
N LYS A 120 34.19 -4.44 1.86
CA LYS A 120 33.27 -5.24 2.70
C LYS A 120 32.78 -4.47 3.96
N ARG A 121 32.54 -3.17 3.87
CA ARG A 121 32.24 -2.29 5.02
C ARG A 121 30.93 -1.50 4.90
N ILE A 122 30.25 -1.54 3.76
CA ILE A 122 29.04 -0.73 3.51
C ILE A 122 27.74 -1.42 4.01
N VAL A 123 27.73 -2.75 4.16
CA VAL A 123 26.58 -3.49 4.72
C VAL A 123 26.32 -3.14 6.20
N LYS A 124 27.31 -2.60 6.93
CA LYS A 124 27.10 -2.10 8.31
C LYS A 124 26.38 -0.76 8.37
N ILE A 125 26.24 -0.03 7.26
CA ILE A 125 25.62 1.31 7.26
C ILE A 125 24.11 1.21 7.04
N ILE A 126 23.63 0.21 6.29
CA ILE A 126 22.18 0.03 6.04
C ILE A 126 21.49 -0.56 7.28
N ILE A 127 22.12 -1.51 7.97
CA ILE A 127 21.64 -2.05 9.27
C ILE A 127 21.65 -0.95 10.36
N GLY A 128 22.56 0.02 10.26
CA GLY A 128 22.61 1.16 11.19
C GLY A 128 21.51 2.21 10.98
N ILE A 129 20.90 2.29 9.80
CA ILE A 129 19.84 3.27 9.50
C ILE A 129 18.47 2.77 10.00
N ILE A 130 18.21 1.46 9.89
CA ILE A 130 16.96 0.85 10.39
C ILE A 130 16.91 0.85 11.93
N VAL A 131 18.05 0.66 12.60
CA VAL A 131 18.14 0.75 14.07
C VAL A 131 18.20 2.20 14.57
N ALA A 132 18.65 3.17 13.77
CA ALA A 132 18.71 4.57 14.17
C ALA A 132 17.36 5.31 14.08
N PHE A 133 16.43 4.87 13.22
CA PHE A 133 15.09 5.49 13.15
C PHE A 133 14.21 5.13 14.37
N ASN A 134 14.47 4.01 15.04
CA ASN A 134 13.75 3.63 16.28
C ASN A 134 14.37 4.18 17.59
N LEU A 135 15.49 4.92 17.52
CA LEU A 135 16.20 5.45 18.70
C LEU A 135 16.28 6.99 18.77
N ILE A 136 15.60 7.72 17.86
CA ILE A 136 15.47 9.19 17.92
C ILE A 136 14.00 9.58 18.16
N ILE A 137 13.44 9.09 19.26
CA ILE A 137 12.48 9.88 20.05
C ILE A 137 13.06 9.85 21.46
N PRO A 138 13.71 10.94 21.89
CA PRO A 138 13.01 11.77 22.86
C PRO A 138 13.30 13.27 22.76
N ILE A 139 12.39 14.04 23.35
CA ILE A 139 12.46 15.48 23.70
C ILE A 139 11.81 16.43 22.67
N ALA A 140 10.48 16.37 22.57
CA ALA A 140 9.65 17.56 22.43
C ALA A 140 8.79 17.78 23.69
N GLY A 141 9.36 17.47 24.85
CA GLY A 141 8.76 17.65 26.18
C GLY A 141 9.60 18.55 27.07
N ALA A 142 9.97 19.75 26.60
CA ALA A 142 10.41 20.87 27.45
C ALA A 142 10.59 22.13 26.61
N ILE A 143 10.07 23.26 27.12
CA ILE A 143 10.05 24.63 26.56
C ILE A 143 8.75 24.97 25.79
N ILE A 144 7.64 24.99 26.53
CA ILE A 144 6.62 26.03 26.31
C ILE A 144 6.68 26.93 27.54
N GLY A 145 7.36 28.05 27.37
CA GLY A 145 7.49 29.10 28.36
C GLY A 145 7.61 30.44 27.66
N ILE A 146 6.45 31.12 27.57
CA ILE A 146 6.32 32.58 27.48
C ILE A 146 6.61 33.17 26.08
N ILE A 147 5.55 33.36 25.29
CA ILE A 147 4.96 34.67 24.96
C ILE A 147 3.56 34.38 24.42
N GLY A 148 2.54 34.82 25.15
CA GLY A 148 1.19 34.89 24.64
C GLY A 148 1.08 36.08 23.69
N ASP A 149 0.56 35.81 22.51
CA ASP A 149 -0.43 36.65 21.87
C ASP A 149 -1.18 35.79 20.84
N SER A 150 -2.44 35.49 21.16
CA SER A 150 -3.56 35.57 20.22
C SER A 150 -3.26 35.12 18.78
N LEU A 151 -3.19 33.81 18.56
CA LEU A 151 -3.53 33.26 17.25
C LEU A 151 -4.52 32.11 17.47
N GLU A 152 -5.81 32.42 17.30
CA GLU A 152 -6.83 31.40 17.09
C GLU A 152 -6.48 30.63 15.81
N THR A 153 -5.68 29.57 15.93
CA THR A 153 -5.54 28.57 14.86
C THR A 153 -6.69 27.57 15.01
N SER A 154 -7.87 27.99 14.55
CA SER A 154 -8.92 27.06 14.17
C SER A 154 -8.63 26.58 12.74
N GLU A 155 -7.64 25.71 12.60
CA GLU A 155 -7.54 24.81 11.45
C GLU A 155 -7.48 23.40 12.03
N THR A 156 -8.67 22.85 12.30
CA THR A 156 -8.88 21.41 12.45
C THR A 156 -8.50 20.75 11.13
N THR A 157 -7.35 20.08 11.10
CA THR A 157 -7.01 19.13 10.05
C THR A 157 -7.84 17.85 10.23
N SER A 158 -8.21 17.22 9.12
CA SER A 158 -9.35 16.31 8.98
C SER A 158 -8.94 14.84 9.06
N PHE A 159 -8.26 14.45 10.14
CA PHE A 159 -8.09 13.03 10.43
C PHE A 159 -9.44 12.44 10.83
N ASP A 160 -9.91 11.41 10.11
CA ASP A 160 -11.15 10.70 10.46
C ASP A 160 -10.82 9.60 11.48
N ASP A 161 -10.91 9.97 12.76
CA ASP A 161 -10.69 9.06 13.88
C ASP A 161 -11.85 8.08 14.10
N SER A 162 -13.03 8.38 13.56
CA SER A 162 -14.27 7.65 13.84
C SER A 162 -14.59 6.55 12.84
N GLY A 163 -14.16 6.73 11.59
CA GLY A 163 -14.57 5.91 10.45
C GLY A 163 -16.05 6.08 10.09
N ASN A 164 -16.49 5.29 9.10
CA ASN A 164 -17.83 5.42 8.52
C ASN A 164 -18.83 4.36 9.03
N SER A 165 -18.40 3.52 9.99
CA SER A 165 -19.16 2.39 10.53
C SER A 165 -18.86 2.15 12.01
N SER A 166 -19.57 1.20 12.63
CA SER A 166 -19.35 0.79 14.03
C SER A 166 -18.57 -0.52 14.10
N LEU A 167 -17.79 -0.73 15.18
CA LEU A 167 -17.19 -2.04 15.49
C LEU A 167 -18.22 -3.18 15.50
N THR A 168 -19.47 -2.90 15.87
CA THR A 168 -20.55 -3.90 15.87
C THR A 168 -20.93 -4.41 14.47
N ASP A 169 -20.52 -3.71 13.41
CA ASP A 169 -20.70 -4.12 12.02
C ASP A 169 -19.63 -5.15 11.59
N PHE A 170 -18.60 -5.39 12.41
CA PHE A 170 -17.49 -6.32 12.13
C PHE A 170 -17.64 -7.60 12.95
N ASN A 171 -18.00 -8.69 12.27
CA ASN A 171 -18.09 -10.01 12.87
C ASN A 171 -16.85 -10.86 12.52
N ILE A 172 -15.85 -10.89 13.41
CA ILE A 172 -14.57 -11.57 13.19
C ILE A 172 -14.63 -13.10 13.44
N GLN A 173 -15.62 -13.78 12.87
CA GLN A 173 -15.81 -15.23 13.03
C GLN A 173 -15.00 -16.10 12.07
N GLN A 174 -14.49 -15.52 11.00
CA GLN A 174 -13.67 -16.23 10.02
C GLN A 174 -12.20 -16.14 10.42
N ASP A 175 -11.59 -17.30 10.68
CA ASP A 175 -10.16 -17.39 10.96
C ASP A 175 -9.32 -16.95 9.75
N THR A 176 -8.14 -16.39 10.04
CA THR A 176 -7.16 -16.03 9.01
C THR A 176 -6.72 -17.28 8.26
N SER A 177 -6.84 -17.23 6.94
CA SER A 177 -6.45 -18.34 6.07
C SER A 177 -4.92 -18.40 5.91
N ARG A 178 -4.43 -19.55 5.44
CA ARG A 178 -3.01 -19.68 5.06
C ARG A 178 -2.59 -18.69 3.96
N SER A 179 -3.51 -18.38 3.05
CA SER A 179 -3.25 -17.44 1.96
C SER A 179 -3.15 -16.00 2.46
N ASP A 180 -3.99 -15.63 3.43
CA ASP A 180 -3.95 -14.32 4.10
C ASP A 180 -2.61 -14.17 4.83
N TYR A 181 -2.20 -15.21 5.57
CA TYR A 181 -0.92 -15.24 6.27
C TYR A 181 0.26 -15.13 5.29
N ASN A 182 0.20 -15.77 4.12
CA ASN A 182 1.24 -15.65 3.11
C ASN A 182 1.41 -14.22 2.60
N TYR A 183 0.31 -13.48 2.40
CA TYR A 183 0.37 -12.05 2.07
C TYR A 183 0.97 -11.25 3.22
N ASN A 184 0.43 -11.42 4.43
CA ASN A 184 0.87 -10.69 5.62
C ASN A 184 2.37 -10.92 5.90
N PHE A 185 2.87 -12.13 5.65
CA PHE A 185 4.27 -12.49 5.80
C PHE A 185 5.21 -11.72 4.86
N GLN A 186 4.74 -11.27 3.69
CA GLN A 186 5.55 -10.41 2.82
C GLN A 186 5.72 -9.00 3.39
N LYS A 187 4.96 -8.64 4.44
CA LYS A 187 5.07 -7.35 5.12
C LYS A 187 6.02 -7.50 6.31
N ASN A 188 7.15 -6.81 6.24
CA ASN A 188 8.23 -6.92 7.22
C ASN A 188 7.92 -6.28 8.57
N SER A 189 6.83 -5.51 8.68
CA SER A 189 6.42 -4.79 9.89
C SER A 189 5.04 -5.24 10.31
N GLY A 190 4.88 -5.64 11.56
CA GLY A 190 3.60 -6.01 12.17
C GLY A 190 3.07 -7.38 11.76
N GLY A 191 1.75 -7.51 11.85
CA GLY A 191 1.02 -8.71 11.46
C GLY A 191 -0.36 -8.75 12.10
N VAL A 192 -1.29 -9.39 11.41
CA VAL A 192 -2.66 -9.58 11.90
C VAL A 192 -3.04 -11.05 11.78
N TYR A 193 -3.83 -11.52 12.73
CA TYR A 193 -4.40 -12.86 12.68
C TYR A 193 -5.73 -12.92 13.42
N ILE A 194 -6.78 -13.45 12.79
CA ILE A 194 -8.01 -13.85 13.46
C ILE A 194 -7.93 -15.33 13.78
N TYR A 195 -8.12 -15.67 15.05
CA TYR A 195 -8.16 -17.05 15.51
C TYR A 195 -9.21 -17.24 16.59
N GLN A 196 -10.16 -18.16 16.36
CA GLN A 196 -11.22 -18.50 17.31
C GLN A 196 -11.94 -17.25 17.85
N ASN A 197 -12.39 -16.39 16.92
CA ASN A 197 -13.09 -15.12 17.19
C ASN A 197 -12.29 -14.07 17.97
N HIS A 198 -10.96 -14.13 17.96
CA HIS A 198 -10.10 -13.09 18.52
C HIS A 198 -9.21 -12.52 17.42
N LEU A 199 -9.06 -11.20 17.41
CA LEU A 199 -8.12 -10.51 16.53
C LEU A 199 -6.81 -10.30 17.29
N TYR A 200 -5.73 -10.84 16.77
CA TYR A 200 -4.37 -10.59 17.23
C TYR A 200 -3.72 -9.60 16.28
N LEU A 201 -3.12 -8.55 16.83
CA LEU A 201 -2.53 -7.45 16.06
C LEU A 201 -1.16 -7.11 16.62
N ALA A 202 -0.13 -7.31 15.81
CA ALA A 202 1.21 -6.83 16.11
C ALA A 202 1.37 -5.43 15.50
N THR A 203 1.55 -4.44 16.38
CA THR A 203 1.73 -3.04 16.04
C THR A 203 3.21 -2.65 16.11
N GLY A 204 3.52 -1.41 15.74
CA GLY A 204 4.87 -0.85 15.87
C GLY A 204 5.37 -0.77 17.33
N ASP A 205 4.50 -0.98 18.32
CA ASP A 205 4.80 -0.77 19.72
C ASP A 205 4.29 -1.86 20.67
N GLN A 206 3.35 -2.72 20.26
CA GLN A 206 2.73 -3.72 21.12
C GLN A 206 2.29 -4.97 20.33
N LEU A 207 2.03 -6.06 21.05
CA LEU A 207 1.18 -7.16 20.57
C LEU A 207 -0.14 -7.11 21.31
N LEU A 208 -1.22 -6.96 20.56
CA LEU A 208 -2.57 -6.78 21.06
C LEU A 208 -3.44 -7.99 20.74
N LYS A 209 -4.43 -8.22 21.60
CA LYS A 209 -5.51 -9.17 21.38
C LYS A 209 -6.84 -8.50 21.66
N TYR A 210 -7.75 -8.59 20.71
CA TYR A 210 -9.12 -8.14 20.84
C TYR A 210 -10.07 -9.34 20.91
N ASP A 211 -11.16 -9.17 21.63
CA ASP A 211 -12.26 -10.13 21.62
C ASP A 211 -13.12 -10.01 20.35
N SER A 212 -14.17 -10.84 20.26
CA SER A 212 -15.01 -10.92 19.08
C SER A 212 -15.81 -9.65 18.78
N THR A 213 -15.97 -8.74 19.76
CA THR A 213 -16.65 -7.46 19.56
C THR A 213 -15.68 -6.34 19.20
N LEU A 214 -14.38 -6.60 19.26
CA LEU A 214 -13.29 -5.64 19.06
C LEU A 214 -13.28 -4.49 20.08
N GLU A 215 -14.13 -4.54 21.11
CA GLU A 215 -14.24 -3.50 22.14
C GLU A 215 -13.24 -3.74 23.28
N ASN A 216 -12.92 -5.00 23.57
CA ASN A 216 -12.03 -5.33 24.68
C ASN A 216 -10.63 -5.68 24.18
N LYS A 217 -9.66 -4.83 24.52
CA LYS A 217 -8.24 -4.95 24.19
C LYS A 217 -7.44 -5.51 25.37
N GLU A 218 -6.61 -6.51 25.10
CA GLU A 218 -5.57 -7.04 25.98
C GLU A 218 -4.19 -6.80 25.36
N VAL A 219 -3.24 -6.27 26.14
CA VAL A 219 -1.84 -6.13 25.73
C VAL A 219 -1.10 -7.41 26.12
N LEU A 220 -0.64 -8.17 25.12
CA LEU A 220 0.07 -9.45 25.31
C LEU A 220 1.59 -9.27 25.44
N GLU A 221 2.13 -8.29 24.72
CA GLU A 221 3.55 -7.92 24.73
C GLU A 221 3.72 -6.41 24.56
N GLU A 222 4.72 -5.86 25.26
CA GLU A 222 5.18 -4.49 25.06
C GLU A 222 6.39 -4.48 24.12
N GLY A 223 6.42 -3.51 23.22
CA GLY A 223 7.45 -3.38 22.18
C GLY A 223 6.99 -3.90 20.82
N SER A 224 7.66 -3.38 19.78
CA SER A 224 7.43 -3.74 18.38
C SER A 224 7.53 -5.25 18.16
N CYS A 225 6.49 -5.80 17.53
CA CYS A 225 6.40 -7.21 17.16
C CYS A 225 6.09 -7.34 15.67
N ASP A 226 6.65 -8.34 15.01
CA ASP A 226 6.45 -8.60 13.58
C ASP A 226 6.18 -10.09 13.32
N HIS A 227 5.77 -10.44 12.10
CA HIS A 227 5.65 -11.84 11.63
C HIS A 227 4.74 -12.71 12.50
N LEU A 228 3.64 -12.12 12.97
CA LEU A 228 2.66 -12.78 13.82
C LEU A 228 2.02 -14.01 13.14
N TYR A 229 1.94 -15.11 13.87
CA TYR A 229 1.19 -16.30 13.49
C TYR A 229 0.51 -16.90 14.72
N VAL A 230 -0.74 -17.37 14.58
CA VAL A 230 -1.55 -17.88 15.70
C VAL A 230 -2.18 -19.21 15.32
N ASP A 231 -2.17 -20.18 16.26
CA ASP A 231 -2.88 -21.44 16.13
C ASP A 231 -3.31 -22.01 17.50
N ASP A 232 -3.77 -23.27 17.53
CA ASP A 232 -4.20 -23.96 18.75
C ASP A 232 -3.15 -23.98 19.88
N ARG A 233 -1.87 -23.90 19.55
CA ARG A 233 -0.77 -23.95 20.53
C ARG A 233 -0.62 -22.62 21.23
N GLY A 234 -0.86 -21.52 20.52
CA GLY A 234 -0.58 -20.17 20.98
C GLY A 234 -0.26 -19.24 19.82
N TYR A 235 0.61 -18.26 20.06
CA TYR A 235 1.03 -17.28 19.08
C TYR A 235 2.55 -17.19 19.01
N PHE A 236 3.03 -17.01 17.80
CA PHE A 236 4.42 -16.84 17.42
C PHE A 236 4.60 -15.43 16.90
N TYR A 237 5.66 -14.77 17.33
CA TYR A 237 5.98 -13.42 16.90
C TYR A 237 7.48 -13.18 16.97
N LEU A 238 7.96 -12.33 16.09
CA LEU A 238 9.33 -11.84 16.10
C LEU A 238 9.40 -10.56 16.92
N GLN A 239 10.33 -10.50 17.85
CA GLN A 239 10.59 -9.29 18.63
C GLN A 239 12.10 -9.05 18.71
N TYR A 240 12.56 -7.93 18.14
CA TYR A 240 13.98 -7.53 18.15
C TYR A 240 14.97 -8.63 17.69
N GLY A 241 14.54 -9.47 16.74
CA GLY A 241 15.34 -10.58 16.21
C GLY A 241 15.17 -11.92 16.95
N ASP A 242 14.39 -11.95 18.03
CA ASP A 242 14.05 -13.18 18.73
C ASP A 242 12.68 -13.68 18.26
N LEU A 243 12.64 -14.94 17.79
CA LEU A 243 11.35 -15.59 17.54
C LEU A 243 10.85 -16.17 18.86
N ILE A 244 9.71 -15.67 19.32
CA ILE A 244 9.09 -16.03 20.58
C ILE A 244 7.81 -16.80 20.29
N PHE A 245 7.60 -17.89 21.02
CA PHE A 245 6.31 -18.54 21.16
C PHE A 245 5.73 -18.18 22.53
N ALA A 246 4.43 -17.91 22.57
CA ALA A 246 3.68 -17.81 23.81
C ALA A 246 2.41 -18.66 23.70
N ASP A 247 2.10 -19.44 24.74
CA ASP A 247 0.81 -20.13 24.79
C ASP A 247 -0.35 -19.14 25.00
N HIS A 248 -1.59 -19.63 24.90
CA HIS A 248 -2.79 -18.80 25.13
C HIS A 248 -2.95 -18.29 26.57
N GLN A 249 -2.08 -18.70 27.50
CA GLN A 249 -1.98 -18.15 28.86
C GLN A 249 -0.79 -17.17 29.00
N ASN A 250 -0.16 -16.79 27.88
CA ASN A 250 0.99 -15.91 27.79
C ASN A 250 2.27 -16.44 28.47
N ASN A 251 2.43 -17.76 28.58
CA ASN A 251 3.70 -18.36 29.00
C ASN A 251 4.66 -18.41 27.80
N LYS A 252 5.79 -17.70 27.91
CA LYS A 252 6.70 -17.42 26.79
C LYS A 252 7.88 -18.40 26.72
N LYS A 253 8.32 -18.70 25.49
CA LYS A 253 9.53 -19.46 25.18
C LYS A 253 10.20 -18.87 23.94
N THR A 254 11.44 -18.42 24.08
CA THR A 254 12.27 -17.99 22.94
C THR A 254 12.74 -19.20 22.13
N LEU A 255 12.35 -19.27 20.86
CA LEU A 255 12.69 -20.36 19.94
C LEU A 255 13.92 -20.06 19.10
N LEU A 256 14.12 -18.82 18.66
CA LEU A 256 15.30 -18.42 17.89
C LEU A 256 15.81 -17.08 18.40
N ASN A 257 17.10 -16.83 18.21
CA ASN A 257 17.74 -15.55 18.50
C ASN A 257 18.43 -15.08 17.23
N ASP A 258 18.50 -13.77 17.00
CA ASP A 258 19.09 -13.16 15.80
C ASP A 258 18.54 -13.78 14.48
N ALA A 259 17.23 -13.95 14.40
CA ALA A 259 16.49 -14.42 13.24
C ALA A 259 15.64 -13.28 12.64
N TYR A 260 15.33 -13.38 11.36
CA TYR A 260 14.36 -12.51 10.68
C TYR A 260 13.60 -13.32 9.63
N ASP A 261 12.52 -12.76 9.10
CA ASP A 261 11.59 -13.42 8.15
C ASP A 261 11.16 -14.80 8.66
N CYS A 262 10.54 -14.84 9.84
CA CYS A 262 10.13 -16.10 10.46
C CYS A 262 8.74 -16.53 9.97
N TYR A 263 8.68 -17.67 9.27
CA TYR A 263 7.45 -18.26 8.75
C TYR A 263 7.12 -19.56 9.49
N VAL A 264 5.93 -19.65 10.09
CA VAL A 264 5.49 -20.83 10.84
C VAL A 264 4.57 -21.70 9.97
N LEU A 265 4.97 -22.96 9.78
CA LEU A 265 4.21 -24.00 9.08
C LEU A 265 4.18 -25.27 9.93
N ASP A 266 3.11 -25.45 10.70
CA ASP A 266 2.94 -26.56 11.64
C ASP A 266 4.15 -26.66 12.61
N GLN A 267 4.88 -27.77 12.58
CA GLN A 267 6.10 -28.01 13.37
C GLN A 267 7.38 -27.46 12.70
N SER A 268 7.27 -26.92 11.49
CA SER A 268 8.40 -26.37 10.72
C SER A 268 8.38 -24.85 10.80
N ILE A 269 9.51 -24.26 11.17
CA ILE A 269 9.70 -22.81 11.19
C ILE A 269 10.81 -22.49 10.21
N PHE A 270 10.46 -21.81 9.12
CA PHE A 270 11.43 -21.29 8.16
C PHE A 270 11.86 -19.90 8.60
N TYR A 271 13.16 -19.63 8.52
CA TYR A 271 13.67 -18.33 8.96
C TYR A 271 15.01 -18.03 8.30
N ILE A 272 15.35 -16.73 8.23
CA ILE A 272 16.66 -16.29 7.78
C ILE A 272 17.54 -15.94 8.99
N GLN A 273 18.78 -16.38 8.93
CA GLN A 273 19.83 -16.00 9.88
C GLN A 273 21.19 -15.95 9.18
N ASN A 274 21.93 -14.87 9.41
CA ASN A 274 23.24 -14.64 8.78
C ASN A 274 23.20 -14.79 7.25
N ASP A 275 22.18 -14.24 6.59
CA ASP A 275 21.93 -14.35 5.14
C ASP A 275 21.72 -15.79 4.63
N ASN A 276 21.27 -16.71 5.49
CA ASN A 276 20.96 -18.08 5.09
C ASN A 276 19.56 -18.48 5.55
N LEU A 277 18.86 -19.24 4.71
CA LEU A 277 17.57 -19.83 5.03
C LEU A 277 17.76 -21.14 5.80
N TYR A 278 17.05 -21.27 6.91
CA TYR A 278 17.00 -22.44 7.77
C TYR A 278 15.56 -22.94 7.93
N CYS A 279 15.43 -24.20 8.36
CA CYS A 279 14.18 -24.80 8.82
C CYS A 279 14.43 -25.41 10.21
N LEU A 280 13.82 -24.82 11.24
CA LEU A 280 13.76 -25.35 12.58
C LEU A 280 12.55 -26.29 12.69
N THR A 281 12.75 -27.51 13.17
CA THR A 281 11.66 -28.43 13.54
C THR A 281 11.47 -28.37 15.05
N ILE A 282 10.23 -28.21 15.51
CA ILE A 282 9.84 -28.19 16.91
C ILE A 282 8.92 -29.37 17.26
N ASP A 283 8.99 -29.86 18.50
CA ASP A 283 8.02 -30.84 19.03
C ASP A 283 6.78 -30.17 19.64
N ASP A 284 5.83 -30.97 20.11
CA ASP A 284 4.58 -30.49 20.74
C ASP A 284 4.81 -29.67 22.02
N GLN A 285 5.99 -29.78 22.64
CA GLN A 285 6.40 -29.00 23.82
C GLN A 285 7.29 -27.81 23.43
N MET A 286 7.29 -27.46 22.15
CA MET A 286 8.05 -26.37 21.54
C MET A 286 9.57 -26.53 21.73
N ASN A 287 10.08 -27.74 21.95
CA ASN A 287 11.52 -27.99 22.01
C ASN A 287 12.08 -28.12 20.60
N LYS A 288 13.32 -27.67 20.43
CA LYS A 288 14.03 -27.78 19.16
C LYS A 288 14.43 -29.24 18.93
N VAL A 289 13.94 -29.82 17.83
CA VAL A 289 14.23 -31.21 17.43
C VAL A 289 15.38 -31.25 16.43
N ASP A 290 15.28 -30.45 15.37
CA ASP A 290 16.31 -30.32 14.33
C ASP A 290 16.37 -28.88 13.83
N ASN A 291 17.51 -28.47 13.28
CA ASN A 291 17.66 -27.17 12.67
C ASN A 291 18.58 -27.26 11.45
N LYS A 292 17.95 -27.28 10.28
CA LYS A 292 18.63 -27.56 9.01
C LYS A 292 18.87 -26.27 8.25
N LYS A 293 20.12 -26.06 7.83
CA LYS A 293 20.44 -25.05 6.81
C LYS A 293 19.93 -25.51 5.46
N ILE A 294 19.08 -24.72 4.83
CA ILE A 294 18.42 -25.03 3.55
C ILE A 294 19.16 -24.36 2.39
N LYS A 295 19.47 -23.07 2.53
CA LYS A 295 20.06 -22.29 1.44
C LYS A 295 20.95 -21.15 1.94
N GLU A 296 21.97 -20.82 1.15
CA GLU A 296 22.87 -19.69 1.42
C GLU A 296 22.52 -18.47 0.57
N ASN A 297 22.88 -17.29 1.05
CA ASN A 297 22.70 -16.00 0.38
C ASN A 297 21.23 -15.70 0.07
N VAL A 298 20.36 -15.83 1.08
CA VAL A 298 18.92 -15.55 0.99
C VAL A 298 18.64 -14.19 1.63
N ASN A 299 17.92 -13.33 0.91
CA ASN A 299 17.50 -12.01 1.36
C ASN A 299 16.08 -12.03 1.95
N HIS A 300 15.14 -12.61 1.21
CA HIS A 300 13.73 -12.78 1.57
C HIS A 300 13.20 -14.07 0.93
N PHE A 301 12.06 -14.59 1.40
CA PHE A 301 11.42 -15.76 0.81
C PHE A 301 9.89 -15.72 0.93
N SER A 302 9.23 -16.58 0.17
CA SER A 302 7.79 -16.85 0.25
C SER A 302 7.58 -18.37 0.17
N ILE A 303 6.56 -18.87 0.87
CA ILE A 303 6.27 -20.31 0.99
C ILE A 303 5.04 -20.67 0.15
N ASP A 304 5.19 -21.69 -0.69
CA ASP A 304 4.09 -22.46 -1.28
C ASP A 304 3.94 -23.73 -0.44
N ASP A 305 3.06 -23.68 0.56
CA ASP A 305 2.81 -24.79 1.48
C ASP A 305 2.15 -25.98 0.78
N GLN A 306 1.29 -25.73 -0.20
CA GLN A 306 0.55 -26.76 -0.95
C GLN A 306 1.49 -27.66 -1.75
N SER A 307 2.51 -27.07 -2.38
CA SER A 307 3.46 -27.80 -3.21
C SER A 307 4.82 -28.01 -2.54
N GLN A 308 4.98 -27.52 -1.31
CA GLN A 308 6.22 -27.59 -0.51
C GLN A 308 7.42 -26.95 -1.22
N ARG A 309 7.23 -25.74 -1.73
CA ARG A 309 8.23 -24.98 -2.47
C ARG A 309 8.51 -23.65 -1.78
N ILE A 310 9.70 -23.13 -2.00
CA ILE A 310 10.14 -21.84 -1.50
C ILE A 310 10.60 -21.03 -2.71
N LEU A 311 9.94 -19.90 -2.94
CA LEU A 311 10.48 -18.86 -3.80
C LEU A 311 11.35 -17.98 -2.91
N TYR A 312 12.61 -17.79 -3.28
CA TYR A 312 13.47 -16.91 -2.51
C TYR A 312 14.27 -15.97 -3.40
N GLU A 313 14.52 -14.79 -2.88
CA GLU A 313 15.41 -13.80 -3.48
C GLU A 313 16.81 -13.98 -2.90
N ASN A 314 17.82 -14.08 -3.77
CA ASN A 314 19.20 -14.10 -3.32
C ASN A 314 19.81 -12.70 -3.14
N LEU A 315 20.99 -12.59 -2.53
CA LEU A 315 21.69 -11.31 -2.32
C LEU A 315 22.07 -10.52 -3.60
N ASN A 316 21.84 -11.08 -4.79
CA ASN A 316 21.97 -10.39 -6.08
C ASN A 316 20.61 -10.04 -6.71
N TYR A 317 19.52 -10.06 -5.92
CA TYR A 317 18.15 -9.74 -6.35
C TYR A 317 17.68 -10.62 -7.50
N LYS A 318 17.92 -11.93 -7.39
CA LYS A 318 17.42 -12.93 -8.33
C LYS A 318 16.57 -13.96 -7.61
N ASN A 319 15.41 -14.25 -8.19
CA ASN A 319 14.46 -15.20 -7.67
C ASN A 319 14.75 -16.63 -8.15
N GLN A 320 14.75 -17.56 -7.20
CA GLN A 320 14.90 -18.99 -7.46
C GLN A 320 13.83 -19.77 -6.72
N LEU A 321 13.39 -20.87 -7.32
CA LEU A 321 12.45 -21.81 -6.72
C LEU A 321 13.23 -23.04 -6.24
N ILE A 322 13.07 -23.38 -4.97
CA ILE A 322 13.63 -24.59 -4.34
C ILE A 322 12.50 -25.40 -3.69
N ASP A 323 12.75 -26.68 -3.43
CA ASP A 323 11.92 -27.45 -2.50
C ASP A 323 12.32 -27.16 -1.04
N PHE A 324 11.55 -27.67 -0.08
CA PHE A 324 11.87 -27.57 1.36
C PHE A 324 13.20 -28.23 1.75
N ASN A 325 13.82 -29.02 0.87
CA ASN A 325 15.13 -29.61 1.10
C ASN A 325 16.30 -28.77 0.57
N GLY A 326 16.02 -27.68 -0.14
CA GLY A 326 17.01 -26.78 -0.74
C GLY A 326 17.42 -27.16 -2.17
N ASN A 327 16.79 -28.19 -2.76
CA ASN A 327 17.05 -28.60 -4.13
C ASN A 327 16.46 -27.56 -5.07
N VAL A 328 17.26 -27.12 -6.05
CA VAL A 328 16.83 -26.11 -7.02
C VAL A 328 15.87 -26.72 -8.02
N LEU A 329 14.65 -26.19 -8.04
CA LEU A 329 13.60 -26.52 -9.00
C LEU A 329 13.69 -25.60 -10.23
N LYS A 330 13.89 -24.30 -10.03
CA LYS A 330 14.05 -23.29 -11.11
C LYS A 330 15.03 -22.19 -10.70
N LYS A 331 15.94 -21.80 -11.60
CA LYS A 331 17.04 -20.85 -11.32
C LYS A 331 16.77 -19.39 -11.67
N ASP A 332 15.90 -19.17 -12.63
CA ASP A 332 15.55 -17.85 -13.13
C ASP A 332 14.01 -17.81 -13.15
N VAL A 333 13.43 -17.53 -11.99
CA VAL A 333 12.00 -17.19 -11.87
C VAL A 333 11.91 -15.70 -12.13
N ASP A 334 10.91 -15.29 -12.91
CA ASP A 334 10.70 -13.87 -13.19
C ASP A 334 10.54 -13.07 -11.88
N SER A 335 11.08 -11.87 -11.89
CA SER A 335 10.91 -10.94 -10.78
C SER A 335 9.58 -10.25 -10.98
N TYR A 336 8.66 -10.51 -10.07
CA TYR A 336 7.38 -9.83 -10.03
C TYR A 336 7.39 -8.82 -8.89
N ASP A 337 6.77 -7.68 -9.11
CA ASP A 337 6.55 -6.71 -8.04
C ASP A 337 5.40 -7.21 -7.15
N ASP A 338 5.59 -7.15 -5.82
CA ASP A 338 4.61 -7.54 -4.81
C ASP A 338 3.94 -8.89 -5.13
N CYS A 339 4.60 -10.00 -4.80
CA CYS A 339 4.12 -11.34 -5.11
C CYS A 339 4.10 -12.25 -3.89
N TYR A 340 3.16 -13.19 -3.85
CA TYR A 340 3.07 -14.21 -2.81
C TYR A 340 2.29 -15.43 -3.31
N PHE A 341 2.42 -16.55 -2.59
CA PHE A 341 1.69 -17.77 -2.92
C PHE A 341 0.32 -17.79 -2.25
N SER A 342 -0.68 -18.21 -3.01
CA SER A 342 -2.01 -18.54 -2.50
C SER A 342 -2.52 -19.77 -3.25
N ASN A 343 -2.98 -20.78 -2.52
CA ASN A 343 -3.53 -22.02 -3.07
C ASN A 343 -2.65 -22.70 -4.15
N GLY A 344 -1.32 -22.69 -3.96
CA GLY A 344 -0.35 -23.30 -4.89
C GLY A 344 -0.05 -22.49 -6.16
N LEU A 345 -0.61 -21.28 -6.28
CA LEU A 345 -0.36 -20.36 -7.40
C LEU A 345 0.43 -19.15 -6.90
N LEU A 346 1.33 -18.63 -7.74
CA LEU A 346 2.03 -17.39 -7.45
C LEU A 346 1.22 -16.21 -7.98
N TYR A 347 0.68 -15.41 -7.09
CA TYR A 347 -0.01 -14.16 -7.43
C TYR A 347 0.98 -13.01 -7.44
N TYR A 348 0.77 -12.05 -8.34
CA TYR A 348 1.57 -10.85 -8.43
C TYR A 348 0.81 -9.72 -9.10
N ARG A 349 1.31 -8.49 -8.97
CA ARG A 349 0.77 -7.34 -9.68
C ARG A 349 1.69 -6.84 -10.77
N THR A 350 1.08 -6.24 -11.77
CA THR A 350 1.72 -5.32 -12.69
C THR A 350 1.09 -3.94 -12.49
N TYR A 351 1.55 -2.93 -13.24
CA TYR A 351 0.91 -1.62 -13.22
C TYR A 351 -0.55 -1.63 -13.73
N GLN A 352 -0.96 -2.70 -14.44
CA GLN A 352 -2.24 -2.80 -15.15
C GLN A 352 -3.20 -3.84 -14.56
N GLY A 353 -2.80 -4.53 -13.50
CA GLY A 353 -3.66 -5.57 -12.94
C GLY A 353 -2.96 -6.55 -12.02
N ILE A 354 -3.78 -7.44 -11.48
CA ILE A 354 -3.40 -8.59 -10.66
C ILE A 354 -3.45 -9.83 -11.54
N TYR A 355 -2.41 -10.66 -11.43
CA TYR A 355 -2.20 -11.86 -12.23
C TYR A 355 -1.80 -13.02 -11.32
N TYR A 356 -1.91 -14.22 -11.85
CA TYR A 356 -1.32 -15.39 -11.22
C TYR A 356 -0.71 -16.31 -12.26
N VAL A 357 0.29 -17.07 -11.81
CA VAL A 357 0.97 -18.08 -12.61
C VAL A 357 1.04 -19.40 -11.85
N ASP A 358 0.68 -20.47 -12.55
CA ASP A 358 1.03 -21.83 -12.13
C ASP A 358 2.49 -22.08 -12.55
N LEU A 359 3.37 -22.26 -11.57
CA LEU A 359 4.80 -22.44 -11.83
C LEU A 359 5.14 -23.80 -12.46
N ASP A 360 4.26 -24.79 -12.41
CA ASP A 360 4.47 -26.09 -13.05
C ASP A 360 4.11 -26.04 -14.54
N THR A 361 2.97 -25.43 -14.86
CA THR A 361 2.50 -25.33 -16.26
C THR A 361 3.01 -24.09 -16.98
N GLN A 362 3.49 -23.09 -16.24
CA GLN A 362 3.82 -21.74 -16.72
C GLN A 362 2.61 -21.04 -17.38
N GLU A 363 1.39 -21.45 -17.01
CA GLU A 363 0.17 -20.80 -17.46
C GLU A 363 -0.07 -19.54 -16.62
N GLU A 364 -0.06 -18.39 -17.29
CA GLU A 364 -0.33 -17.08 -16.69
C GLU A 364 -1.75 -16.63 -17.01
N LYS A 365 -2.46 -16.10 -16.01
CA LYS A 365 -3.83 -15.60 -16.14
C LYS A 365 -3.98 -14.27 -15.42
N GLY A 366 -4.71 -13.34 -16.06
CA GLY A 366 -5.19 -12.14 -15.40
C GLY A 366 -6.33 -12.47 -14.44
N LEU A 367 -6.24 -11.97 -13.21
CA LEU A 367 -7.31 -12.04 -12.23
C LEU A 367 -8.20 -10.80 -12.32
N LYS A 368 -7.59 -9.61 -12.31
CA LYS A 368 -8.30 -8.33 -12.28
C LYS A 368 -7.47 -7.26 -12.98
N GLU A 369 -8.07 -6.53 -13.91
CA GLU A 369 -7.47 -5.32 -14.48
C GLU A 369 -7.75 -4.14 -13.53
N VAL A 370 -6.69 -3.53 -13.00
CA VAL A 370 -6.73 -2.33 -12.17
C VAL A 370 -5.49 -1.52 -12.48
N ASP A 371 -5.66 -0.23 -12.74
CA ASP A 371 -4.53 0.67 -12.98
C ASP A 371 -3.99 1.22 -11.65
N ASN A 372 -2.71 1.60 -11.63
CA ASN A 372 -2.08 2.30 -10.50
C ASN A 372 -1.95 1.48 -9.21
N ILE A 373 -1.87 0.14 -9.30
CA ILE A 373 -1.69 -0.76 -8.15
C ILE A 373 -0.28 -0.60 -7.56
N TYR A 374 -0.20 -0.22 -6.27
CA TYR A 374 1.04 -0.27 -5.53
C TYR A 374 1.25 -1.65 -4.90
N ARG A 375 0.25 -2.15 -4.17
CA ARG A 375 0.22 -3.50 -3.58
C ARG A 375 -1.19 -4.10 -3.59
N PHE A 376 -1.29 -5.42 -3.48
CA PHE A 376 -2.59 -6.11 -3.43
C PHE A 376 -2.58 -7.31 -2.49
N ALA A 377 -3.76 -7.66 -1.98
CA ALA A 377 -3.99 -8.88 -1.23
C ALA A 377 -5.31 -9.51 -1.67
N LEU A 378 -5.37 -10.83 -1.55
CA LEU A 378 -6.57 -11.60 -1.81
C LEU A 378 -7.12 -12.10 -0.49
N ALA A 379 -8.43 -11.94 -0.35
CA ALA A 379 -9.21 -12.45 0.76
C ALA A 379 -10.40 -13.21 0.20
N ARG A 380 -11.09 -13.95 1.07
CA ARG A 380 -12.32 -14.64 0.70
C ARG A 380 -13.33 -14.44 1.80
N ASP A 381 -14.51 -13.96 1.45
CA ASP A 381 -15.69 -14.07 2.30
C ASP A 381 -16.25 -15.50 2.14
N GLU A 382 -16.02 -16.33 3.14
CA GLU A 382 -16.46 -17.73 3.10
C GLU A 382 -17.98 -17.87 3.20
N ALA A 383 -18.64 -16.98 3.95
CA ALA A 383 -20.08 -17.01 4.16
C ALA A 383 -20.83 -16.73 2.85
N ASN A 384 -20.35 -15.75 2.09
CA ASN A 384 -20.93 -15.35 0.81
C ASN A 384 -20.26 -16.02 -0.41
N GLN A 385 -19.18 -16.78 -0.20
CA GLN A 385 -18.37 -17.41 -1.24
C GLN A 385 -17.84 -16.40 -2.28
N GLN A 386 -17.39 -15.25 -1.81
CA GLN A 386 -16.90 -14.16 -2.64
C GLN A 386 -15.40 -13.99 -2.48
N ASP A 387 -14.69 -13.92 -3.61
CA ASP A 387 -13.28 -13.56 -3.61
C ASP A 387 -13.18 -12.02 -3.61
N ILE A 388 -12.30 -11.50 -2.76
CA ILE A 388 -12.08 -10.07 -2.56
C ILE A 388 -10.63 -9.77 -2.92
N ALA A 389 -10.39 -8.73 -3.69
CA ALA A 389 -9.06 -8.16 -3.87
C ALA A 389 -8.98 -6.80 -3.17
N TYR A 390 -8.20 -6.73 -2.09
CA TYR A 390 -7.82 -5.47 -1.47
C TYR A 390 -6.63 -4.88 -2.21
N VAL A 391 -6.73 -3.63 -2.62
CA VAL A 391 -5.74 -2.96 -3.46
C VAL A 391 -5.45 -1.58 -2.89
N GLU A 392 -4.18 -1.30 -2.67
CA GLU A 392 -3.72 0.06 -2.40
C GLU A 392 -3.06 0.61 -3.66
N SER A 393 -3.47 1.81 -4.04
CA SER A 393 -2.93 2.51 -5.20
C SER A 393 -1.66 3.30 -4.86
N PHE A 394 -0.92 3.77 -5.86
CA PHE A 394 0.20 4.70 -5.63
C PHE A 394 -0.21 6.08 -5.12
N ASP A 395 -1.51 6.37 -5.08
CA ASP A 395 -2.06 7.58 -4.47
C ASP A 395 -2.58 7.30 -3.05
N ASP A 396 -2.11 6.23 -2.39
CA ASP A 396 -2.43 5.82 -1.02
C ASP A 396 -3.93 5.50 -0.74
N GLN A 397 -4.77 5.47 -1.78
CA GLN A 397 -6.16 4.99 -1.69
C GLN A 397 -6.20 3.46 -1.54
N LEU A 398 -6.88 2.98 -0.49
CA LEU A 398 -7.23 1.57 -0.27
C LEU A 398 -8.65 1.29 -0.76
N ASP A 399 -8.78 0.30 -1.65
CA ASP A 399 -10.03 -0.16 -2.25
C ASP A 399 -10.23 -1.67 -2.01
N ALA A 400 -11.49 -2.10 -1.97
CA ALA A 400 -11.89 -3.49 -2.15
C ALA A 400 -12.54 -3.70 -3.52
N TYR A 401 -12.15 -4.77 -4.19
CA TYR A 401 -12.79 -5.24 -5.42
C TYR A 401 -13.49 -6.57 -5.17
N VAL A 402 -14.79 -6.61 -5.45
CA VAL A 402 -15.64 -7.82 -5.35
C VAL A 402 -16.30 -8.06 -6.70
N GLY A 403 -15.86 -9.11 -7.41
CA GLY A 403 -16.24 -9.30 -8.81
C GLY A 403 -15.85 -8.09 -9.66
N ASP A 404 -16.82 -7.42 -10.27
CA ASP A 404 -16.61 -6.21 -11.08
C ASP A 404 -16.78 -4.89 -10.29
N GLU A 405 -17.21 -4.97 -9.04
CA GLU A 405 -17.48 -3.80 -8.20
C GLU A 405 -16.23 -3.32 -7.46
N GLN A 406 -16.16 -2.02 -7.19
CA GLN A 406 -15.10 -1.35 -6.45
C GLN A 406 -15.72 -0.56 -5.30
N TYR A 407 -15.15 -0.70 -4.11
CA TYR A 407 -15.54 -0.02 -2.89
C TYR A 407 -14.32 0.67 -2.30
N ALA A 408 -14.35 2.01 -2.28
CA ALA A 408 -13.31 2.79 -1.60
C ALA A 408 -13.45 2.60 -0.09
N ILE A 409 -12.35 2.24 0.57
CA ILE A 409 -12.30 2.04 2.02
C ILE A 409 -11.75 3.29 2.68
N TYR A 410 -10.50 3.64 2.39
CA TYR A 410 -9.80 4.72 3.08
C TYR A 410 -8.79 5.40 2.17
N ASP A 411 -8.73 6.73 2.26
CA ASP A 411 -7.72 7.56 1.57
C ASP A 411 -6.52 7.77 2.52
N ASP A 412 -5.29 7.76 2.01
CA ASP A 412 -4.06 7.82 2.80
C ASP A 412 -3.78 6.61 3.74
N ALA A 413 -4.17 5.39 3.32
CA ALA A 413 -3.69 4.17 3.98
C ALA A 413 -2.17 4.03 3.76
N ARG A 414 -1.43 3.55 4.78
CA ARG A 414 0.04 3.42 4.71
C ARG A 414 0.53 2.00 4.49
N ASP A 415 -0.14 1.07 5.15
CA ASP A 415 0.01 -0.36 4.92
C ASP A 415 -1.26 -1.06 5.40
N TYR A 416 -1.41 -2.31 4.98
CA TYR A 416 -2.52 -3.14 5.40
C TYR A 416 -2.19 -4.62 5.37
N PHE A 417 -2.96 -5.34 6.17
CA PHE A 417 -2.91 -6.78 6.36
C PHE A 417 -4.30 -7.36 6.19
N VAL A 418 -4.39 -8.64 5.84
CA VAL A 418 -5.66 -9.34 5.65
C VAL A 418 -5.89 -10.32 6.79
N ALA A 419 -7.11 -10.39 7.29
CA ALA A 419 -7.55 -11.42 8.22
C ALA A 419 -8.96 -11.89 7.89
N GLY A 420 -9.07 -13.12 7.36
CA GLY A 420 -10.34 -13.68 6.92
C GLY A 420 -10.89 -12.84 5.76
N GLN A 421 -12.09 -12.28 5.94
CA GLN A 421 -12.71 -11.40 4.95
C GLN A 421 -12.37 -9.91 5.14
N TYR A 422 -11.62 -9.54 6.19
CA TYR A 422 -11.37 -8.16 6.57
C TYR A 422 -9.96 -7.70 6.22
N VAL A 423 -9.80 -6.38 6.17
CA VAL A 423 -8.50 -5.72 6.08
C VAL A 423 -8.25 -4.93 7.36
N VAL A 424 -7.05 -5.04 7.93
CA VAL A 424 -6.58 -4.18 9.01
C VAL A 424 -5.49 -3.30 8.45
N PHE A 425 -5.63 -1.99 8.59
CA PHE A 425 -4.72 -1.00 8.03
C PHE A 425 -4.38 0.06 9.06
N TYR A 426 -3.40 0.88 8.76
CA TYR A 426 -3.09 2.05 9.58
C TYR A 426 -2.87 3.30 8.75
N ALA A 427 -3.14 4.43 9.38
CA ALA A 427 -2.85 5.76 8.87
C ALA A 427 -2.11 6.58 9.94
N TYR A 428 -1.56 7.70 9.52
CA TYR A 428 -0.97 8.68 10.43
C TYR A 428 -1.90 9.88 10.55
N ASP A 429 -2.07 10.39 11.77
CA ASP A 429 -2.61 11.74 11.95
C ASP A 429 -1.57 12.81 11.60
N ASP A 430 -1.95 14.08 11.68
CA ASP A 430 -1.06 15.21 11.38
C ASP A 430 0.12 15.33 12.35
N ASP A 431 0.04 14.70 13.53
CA ASP A 431 1.10 14.63 14.52
C ASP A 431 2.02 13.41 14.30
N TYR A 432 1.81 12.65 13.22
CA TYR A 432 2.50 11.40 12.88
C TYR A 432 2.27 10.28 13.90
N SER A 433 1.17 10.33 14.64
CA SER A 433 0.72 9.22 15.49
C SER A 433 0.07 8.16 14.60
N GLN A 434 0.43 6.90 14.83
CA GLN A 434 -0.13 5.78 14.08
C GLN A 434 -1.48 5.37 14.67
N HIS A 435 -2.48 5.20 13.81
CA HIS A 435 -3.83 4.77 14.17
C HIS A 435 -4.24 3.57 13.34
N TYR A 436 -4.83 2.57 13.97
CA TYR A 436 -5.22 1.32 13.32
C TYR A 436 -6.73 1.29 13.07
N PHE A 437 -7.11 0.69 11.96
CA PHE A 437 -8.49 0.57 11.51
C PHE A 437 -8.75 -0.84 11.02
N ILE A 438 -9.99 -1.29 11.14
CA ILE A 438 -10.51 -2.46 10.46
C ILE A 438 -11.48 -2.03 9.37
N GLY A 439 -11.38 -2.63 8.20
CA GLY A 439 -12.26 -2.40 7.05
C GLY A 439 -12.74 -3.69 6.42
N ASN A 440 -13.77 -3.58 5.58
CA ASN A 440 -14.37 -4.72 4.87
C ASN A 440 -14.52 -4.46 3.37
N SER A 441 -15.04 -5.46 2.66
CA SER A 441 -15.22 -5.44 1.21
C SER A 441 -16.35 -4.54 0.70
N GLU A 442 -17.14 -3.93 1.59
CA GLU A 442 -18.25 -3.02 1.28
C GLU A 442 -17.86 -1.55 1.45
N GLY A 443 -16.58 -1.25 1.73
CA GLY A 443 -16.11 0.12 1.96
C GLY A 443 -16.35 0.62 3.38
N MET A 444 -16.80 -0.25 4.29
CA MET A 444 -16.97 0.11 5.70
C MET A 444 -15.62 0.01 6.42
N TYR A 445 -15.33 0.97 7.27
CA TYR A 445 -14.19 0.94 8.18
C TYR A 445 -14.48 1.67 9.49
N THR A 446 -13.74 1.29 10.53
CA THR A 446 -13.80 1.91 11.86
C THR A 446 -12.46 1.75 12.58
N SER A 447 -12.18 2.64 13.53
CA SER A 447 -10.94 2.63 14.31
C SER A 447 -10.90 1.47 15.29
N ILE A 448 -9.73 0.84 15.46
CA ILE A 448 -9.46 -0.18 16.47
C ILE A 448 -8.33 0.32 17.40
N GLY A 449 -8.61 0.45 18.69
CA GLY A 449 -7.56 0.73 19.68
C GLY A 449 -7.66 2.00 20.51
N GLU A 450 -8.83 2.63 20.65
CA GLU A 450 -9.05 3.58 21.77
C GLU A 450 -8.77 2.96 23.15
#